data_AF-A0A948WRJ8-F1
#
_entry.id   AF-A0A948WRJ8-F1
#
_cell.length_a   1.000
_cell.length_b   1.000
_cell.length_c   1.000
_cell.angle_alpha   90.00
_cell.angle_beta   90.00
_cell.angle_gamma   90.00
#
_symmetry.space_group_name_H-M   'P 1'
#
loop_
_entity.id
_entity.type
_entity.pdbx_description
1 polymer ?
#
loop_
_entity_poly.entity_id
_entity_poly.type
_entity_poly.pdbx_seq_one_letter_code
_entity_poly.pdbx_strand_id
1 'polypeptide(L)'
;MKSASLQRVLEAADGVRGAFVPMLASLGLERPRMSELRERLALDKSVASRMARAIRAADAGAALRELPGTEMLERFVARAEGIGADAAAVAAARAAVRALDEAIAAFPGDRASLASAVAAGGAAADPAAARDAVASPARLRAARRGAYDALLFAQGISCETTSCITILGPGRTPGMLDQAMVMATTGLRRLRRGSPYAVLSLQGNPGSNHGFTRTALGGMPLLDDPSVALLPEFCSPSASELRLERRGKFHSLVLDATVPPLEEPMDLAYGVVNVDFDAARATEASRWTMTQYTVSRACRLHVREVLLHRDTFTGCSPEAVFTAETVPAVSPDLLGPDRSGRGFVEHGTGFVPMGSGFAMRGKAAEDFVVPMSVRAFELLGWNPDDFERFRMVVEYPLPFVRGEVWLRLPE
;
A
#
# COMPACT_ATOMS: atom_id res chain seq x y z
N MET A 1 13.78 15.14 17.69
CA MET A 1 13.04 15.87 18.75
C MET A 1 11.56 15.57 18.61
N LYS A 2 10.88 15.18 19.70
CA LYS A 2 9.41 15.02 19.67
C LYS A 2 8.76 16.41 19.52
N SER A 3 7.66 16.51 18.76
CA SER A 3 6.89 17.75 18.71
C SER A 3 6.44 18.15 20.12
N ALA A 4 6.51 19.44 20.47
CA ALA A 4 6.04 19.95 21.75
C ALA A 4 4.56 19.59 22.01
N SER A 5 3.73 19.53 20.96
CA SER A 5 2.33 19.10 21.07
C SER A 5 2.21 17.62 21.45
N LEU A 6 2.99 16.73 20.83
CA LEU A 6 3.00 15.31 21.17
C LEU A 6 3.48 15.09 22.60
N GLN A 7 4.53 15.81 23.02
CA GLN A 7 5.06 15.72 24.37
C GLN A 7 4.01 16.11 25.42
N ARG A 8 3.26 17.20 25.18
CA ARG A 8 2.15 17.62 26.06
C ARG A 8 1.06 16.55 26.18
N VAL A 9 0.69 15.89 25.08
CA VAL A 9 -0.31 14.81 25.12
C VAL A 9 0.21 13.61 25.90
N LEU A 10 1.49 13.25 25.73
CA LEU A 10 2.10 12.15 26.48
C LEU A 10 2.16 12.47 27.99
N GLU A 11 2.54 13.70 28.35
CA GLU A 11 2.54 14.15 29.76
C GLU A 11 1.13 14.12 30.36
N ALA A 12 0.12 14.58 29.61
CA ALA A 12 -1.27 14.52 30.08
C ALA A 12 -1.78 13.08 30.22
N ALA A 13 -1.41 12.18 29.30
CA ALA A 13 -1.75 10.76 29.40
C ALA A 13 -1.09 10.10 30.62
N ASP A 14 0.16 10.45 30.93
CA ASP A 14 0.83 9.99 32.14
C ASP A 14 0.19 10.59 33.40
N GLY A 15 -0.23 11.85 33.34
CA GLY A 15 -1.01 12.50 34.41
C GLY A 15 -2.31 11.76 34.72
N VAL A 16 -3.04 11.32 33.69
CA VAL A 16 -4.25 10.48 33.87
C VAL A 16 -3.89 9.16 34.55
N ARG A 17 -2.85 8.48 34.08
CA ARG A 17 -2.36 7.23 34.69
C ARG A 17 -1.98 7.43 36.16
N GLY A 18 -1.21 8.48 36.45
CA GLY A 18 -0.75 8.84 37.77
C GLY A 18 -1.88 9.22 38.73
N ALA A 19 -2.92 9.90 38.24
CA ALA A 19 -4.08 10.27 39.05
C ALA A 19 -5.05 9.10 39.31
N PHE A 20 -5.14 8.14 38.39
CA PHE A 20 -5.99 6.95 38.59
C PHE A 20 -5.44 5.98 39.64
N VAL A 21 -4.12 5.88 39.81
CA VAL A 21 -3.51 5.01 40.82
C VAL A 21 -3.99 5.31 42.24
N PRO A 22 -3.85 6.54 42.79
CA PRO A 22 -4.32 6.86 44.14
C PRO A 22 -5.86 6.79 44.25
N MET A 23 -6.60 7.18 43.20
CA MET A 23 -8.06 7.06 43.18
C MET A 23 -8.50 5.61 43.35
N LEU A 24 -7.89 4.68 42.62
CA LEU A 24 -8.20 3.26 42.71
C LEU A 24 -7.64 2.62 43.98
N ALA A 25 -6.47 3.06 44.47
CA ALA A 25 -5.93 2.61 45.75
C ALA A 25 -6.89 2.93 46.91
N SER A 26 -7.58 4.08 46.89
CA SER A 26 -8.61 4.42 47.89
C SER A 26 -9.79 3.44 47.93
N LEU A 27 -10.00 2.69 46.85
CA LEU A 27 -11.02 1.64 46.71
C LEU A 27 -10.47 0.22 46.95
N GLY A 28 -9.19 0.10 47.35
CA GLY A 28 -8.48 -1.17 47.48
C GLY A 28 -8.12 -1.82 46.14
N LEU A 29 -7.93 -1.03 45.07
CA LEU A 29 -7.68 -1.48 43.70
C LEU A 29 -6.35 -0.98 43.13
N GLU A 30 -5.23 -1.18 43.84
CA GLU A 30 -3.92 -0.61 43.48
C GLU A 30 -3.36 -1.09 42.12
N ARG A 31 -3.67 -2.33 41.71
CA ARG A 31 -3.23 -2.94 40.44
C ARG A 31 -4.38 -3.70 39.79
N PRO A 32 -5.45 -3.00 39.37
CA PRO A 32 -6.72 -3.64 39.10
C PRO A 32 -6.63 -4.58 37.91
N ARG A 33 -7.13 -5.80 38.08
CA ARG A 33 -7.41 -6.73 37.00
C ARG A 33 -8.69 -6.31 36.27
N MET A 34 -8.83 -6.78 35.03
CA MET A 34 -10.05 -6.53 34.26
C MET A 34 -11.30 -6.99 35.00
N SER A 35 -11.28 -8.16 35.64
CA SER A 35 -12.42 -8.69 36.41
C SER A 35 -12.84 -7.76 37.55
N GLU A 36 -11.87 -7.25 38.32
CA GLU A 36 -12.11 -6.35 39.44
C GLU A 36 -12.76 -5.03 39.00
N LEU A 37 -12.28 -4.45 37.88
CA LEU A 37 -12.89 -3.24 37.31
C LEU A 37 -14.32 -3.49 36.81
N ARG A 38 -14.60 -4.68 36.27
CA ARG A 38 -15.97 -5.02 35.84
C ARG A 38 -16.90 -5.21 37.02
N GLU A 39 -16.46 -5.93 38.05
CA GLU A 39 -17.27 -6.27 39.22
C GLU A 39 -17.52 -5.04 40.09
N ARG A 40 -16.48 -4.25 40.39
CA ARG A 40 -16.60 -3.12 41.31
C ARG A 40 -17.10 -1.83 40.67
N LEU A 41 -16.75 -1.58 39.40
CA LEU A 41 -17.12 -0.33 38.69
C LEU A 41 -18.15 -0.56 37.57
N ALA A 42 -18.73 -1.78 37.50
CA ALA A 42 -19.76 -2.16 36.51
C ALA A 42 -19.36 -1.86 35.04
N LEU A 43 -18.06 -1.89 34.72
CA LEU A 43 -17.57 -1.58 33.37
C LEU A 43 -17.84 -2.74 32.41
N ASP A 44 -18.04 -2.43 31.13
CA ASP A 44 -18.04 -3.46 30.10
C ASP A 44 -16.64 -4.10 29.97
N LYS A 45 -16.59 -5.30 29.39
CA LYS A 45 -15.35 -6.08 29.26
C LYS A 45 -14.26 -5.33 28.48
N SER A 46 -14.64 -4.60 27.42
CA SER A 46 -13.69 -3.92 26.53
C SER A 46 -13.06 -2.71 27.22
N VAL A 47 -13.87 -1.88 27.86
CA VAL A 47 -13.39 -0.71 28.62
C VAL A 47 -12.56 -1.15 29.82
N ALA A 48 -13.02 -2.13 30.61
CA ALA A 48 -12.26 -2.64 31.75
C ALA A 48 -10.88 -3.20 31.33
N SER A 49 -10.82 -3.95 30.22
CA SER A 49 -9.56 -4.49 29.71
C SER A 49 -8.58 -3.38 29.34
N ARG A 50 -9.05 -2.39 28.57
CA ARG A 50 -8.27 -1.22 28.16
C ARG A 50 -7.77 -0.40 29.34
N MET A 51 -8.63 -0.09 30.30
CA MET A 51 -8.26 0.65 31.51
C MET A 51 -7.19 -0.10 32.33
N ALA A 52 -7.38 -1.40 32.56
CA ALA A 52 -6.42 -2.21 33.29
C ALA A 52 -5.05 -2.29 32.59
N ARG A 53 -5.02 -2.29 31.25
CA ARG A 53 -3.76 -2.22 30.48
C ARG A 53 -3.14 -0.82 30.53
N ALA A 54 -3.93 0.24 30.37
CA ALA A 54 -3.45 1.62 30.43
C ALA A 54 -2.80 1.97 31.78
N ILE A 55 -3.45 1.59 32.89
CA ILE A 55 -2.94 1.82 34.24
C ILE A 55 -1.59 1.11 34.48
N ARG A 56 -1.44 -0.10 33.93
CA ARG A 56 -0.23 -0.93 34.05
C ARG A 56 0.81 -0.68 32.94
N ALA A 57 0.55 0.24 32.03
CA ALA A 57 1.47 0.51 30.94
C ALA A 57 2.81 1.04 31.48
N ALA A 58 3.90 0.61 30.86
CA ALA A 58 5.26 0.98 31.27
C ALA A 58 5.60 2.44 30.95
N ASP A 59 4.94 3.01 29.94
CA ASP A 59 5.16 4.38 29.47
C ASP A 59 3.85 5.07 29.02
N ALA A 60 3.91 6.39 28.92
CA ALA A 60 2.78 7.23 28.55
C ALA A 60 2.21 6.94 27.14
N GLY A 61 3.07 6.56 26.19
CA GLY A 61 2.64 6.22 24.83
C GLY A 61 1.87 4.91 24.79
N ALA A 62 2.33 3.91 25.54
CA ALA A 62 1.60 2.67 25.75
C ALA A 62 0.27 2.90 26.49
N ALA A 63 0.26 3.75 27.52
CA ALA A 63 -0.96 4.13 28.23
C ALA A 63 -1.98 4.79 27.29
N LEU A 64 -1.55 5.80 26.53
CA LEU A 64 -2.40 6.56 25.61
C LEU A 64 -3.05 5.69 24.53
N ARG A 65 -2.34 4.65 24.04
CA ARG A 65 -2.91 3.69 23.07
C ARG A 65 -4.05 2.85 23.65
N GLU A 66 -4.00 2.60 24.95
CA GLU A 66 -4.98 1.77 25.66
C GLU A 66 -6.12 2.59 26.24
N LEU A 67 -5.89 3.86 26.60
CA LEU A 67 -6.92 4.73 27.17
C LEU A 67 -8.13 4.87 26.22
N PRO A 68 -9.37 4.72 26.73
CA PRO A 68 -10.57 5.01 25.95
C PRO A 68 -10.71 6.53 25.67
N GLY A 69 -11.82 6.92 25.02
CA GLY A 69 -12.17 8.33 24.83
C GLY A 69 -12.35 9.05 26.17
N THR A 70 -12.11 10.36 26.20
CA THR A 70 -12.19 11.22 27.40
C THR A 70 -13.58 11.20 28.03
N GLU A 71 -14.65 11.12 27.23
CA GLU A 71 -16.01 10.91 27.74
C GLU A 71 -16.14 9.61 28.58
N MET A 72 -15.53 8.51 28.14
CA MET A 72 -15.54 7.25 28.90
C MET A 72 -14.66 7.33 30.15
N LEU A 73 -13.57 8.11 30.11
CA LEU A 73 -12.73 8.38 31.28
C LEU A 73 -13.47 9.18 32.34
N GLU A 74 -14.24 10.20 31.96
CA GLU A 74 -15.11 10.95 32.88
C GLU A 74 -16.16 10.04 33.52
N ARG A 75 -16.81 9.17 32.72
CA ARG A 75 -17.76 8.16 33.26
C ARG A 75 -17.07 7.20 34.23
N PHE A 76 -15.83 6.81 33.96
CA PHE A 76 -15.05 5.96 34.85
C PHE A 76 -14.76 6.64 36.18
N VAL A 77 -14.35 7.91 36.17
CA VAL A 77 -14.12 8.70 37.39
C VAL A 77 -15.41 8.91 38.19
N ALA A 78 -16.51 9.25 37.52
CA ALA A 78 -17.81 9.41 38.16
C ALA A 78 -18.32 8.13 38.83
N ARG A 79 -18.03 6.96 38.25
CA ARG A 79 -18.36 5.66 38.87
C ARG A 79 -17.50 5.36 40.08
N ALA A 80 -16.21 5.66 40.03
CA ALA A 80 -15.32 5.50 41.19
C ALA A 80 -15.78 6.38 42.36
N GLU A 81 -16.16 7.63 42.06
CA GLU A 81 -16.77 8.55 43.03
C GLU A 81 -18.07 7.97 43.63
N GLY A 82 -18.97 7.45 42.80
CA GLY A 82 -20.24 6.87 43.24
C GLY A 82 -20.10 5.65 44.17
N ILE A 83 -18.94 4.99 44.18
CA ILE A 83 -18.64 3.87 45.10
C ILE A 83 -17.71 4.28 46.25
N GLY A 84 -17.50 5.58 46.46
CA GLY A 84 -16.80 6.12 47.64
C GLY A 84 -15.30 6.29 47.48
N ALA A 85 -14.78 6.52 46.26
CA ALA A 85 -13.38 6.90 46.08
C ALA A 85 -13.09 8.24 46.79
N ASP A 86 -11.86 8.41 47.26
CA ASP A 86 -11.43 9.64 47.95
C ASP A 86 -11.69 10.90 47.08
N ALA A 87 -12.30 11.92 47.68
CA ALA A 87 -12.76 13.10 46.96
C ALA A 87 -11.60 13.91 46.34
N ALA A 88 -10.45 13.99 47.01
CA ALA A 88 -9.29 14.70 46.48
C ALA A 88 -8.68 13.92 45.30
N ALA A 89 -8.60 12.59 45.40
CA ALA A 89 -8.14 11.74 44.31
C ALA A 89 -9.08 11.78 43.09
N VAL A 90 -10.40 11.80 43.31
CA VAL A 90 -11.40 12.00 42.25
C VAL A 90 -11.22 13.35 41.55
N ALA A 91 -11.05 14.44 42.32
CA ALA A 91 -10.85 15.77 41.76
C ALA A 91 -9.58 15.84 40.89
N ALA A 92 -8.48 15.24 41.36
CA ALA A 92 -7.23 15.13 40.61
C ALA A 92 -7.40 14.31 39.32
N ALA A 93 -8.12 13.18 39.38
CA ALA A 93 -8.42 12.36 38.21
C ALA A 93 -9.24 13.12 37.15
N ARG A 94 -10.29 13.85 37.55
CA ARG A 94 -11.07 14.70 36.64
C ARG A 94 -10.21 15.80 36.02
N ALA A 95 -9.36 16.45 36.80
CA ALA A 95 -8.45 17.47 36.29
C ALA A 95 -7.47 16.90 35.25
N ALA A 96 -6.92 15.70 35.49
CA ALA A 96 -6.04 15.03 34.55
C ALA A 96 -6.77 14.63 33.25
N VAL A 97 -8.02 14.14 33.34
CA VAL A 97 -8.83 13.80 32.15
C VAL A 97 -9.12 15.03 31.30
N ARG A 98 -9.48 16.17 31.92
CA ARG A 98 -9.65 17.44 31.20
C ARG A 98 -8.35 17.91 30.54
N ALA A 99 -7.23 17.85 31.25
CA ALA A 99 -5.93 18.21 30.67
C ALA A 99 -5.55 17.33 29.48
N LEU A 100 -5.89 16.03 29.52
CA LEU A 100 -5.72 15.14 28.37
C LEU A 100 -6.63 15.52 27.21
N ASP A 101 -7.90 15.83 27.46
CA ASP A 101 -8.86 16.26 26.43
C ASP A 101 -8.39 17.54 25.74
N GLU A 102 -7.98 18.56 26.52
CA GLU A 102 -7.42 19.81 26.02
C GLU A 102 -6.14 19.58 25.21
N ALA A 103 -5.24 18.70 25.68
CA ALA A 103 -4.02 18.38 24.96
C ALA A 103 -4.29 17.67 23.63
N ILE A 104 -5.26 16.74 23.59
CA ILE A 104 -5.69 16.06 22.36
C ILE A 104 -6.35 17.05 21.40
N ALA A 105 -7.22 17.94 21.89
CA ALA A 105 -7.88 18.96 21.07
C ALA A 105 -6.88 19.96 20.48
N ALA A 106 -5.80 20.27 21.19
CA ALA A 106 -4.72 21.13 20.73
C ALA A 106 -3.70 20.40 19.82
N PHE A 107 -3.79 19.06 19.69
CA PHE A 107 -2.89 18.30 18.84
C PHE A 107 -3.28 18.47 17.36
N PRO A 108 -2.35 18.81 16.45
CA PRO A 108 -2.66 18.93 15.03
C PRO A 108 -3.11 17.60 14.42
N GLY A 109 -4.35 17.58 13.93
CA GLY A 109 -4.98 16.40 13.33
C GLY A 109 -6.03 15.80 14.26
N ASP A 110 -6.34 14.53 14.02
CA ASP A 110 -7.32 13.76 14.77
C ASP A 110 -6.67 12.72 15.69
N ARG A 111 -7.49 11.92 16.38
CA ARG A 111 -7.00 10.84 17.24
C ARG A 111 -6.20 9.77 16.46
N ALA A 112 -6.48 9.57 15.17
CA ALA A 112 -5.70 8.68 14.32
C ALA A 112 -4.30 9.25 14.06
N SER A 113 -4.21 10.54 13.79
CA SER A 113 -2.95 11.28 13.63
C SER A 113 -2.10 11.21 14.90
N LEU A 114 -2.72 11.38 16.07
CA LEU A 114 -2.07 11.21 17.36
C LEU A 114 -1.56 9.78 17.56
N ALA A 115 -2.37 8.77 17.25
CA ALA A 115 -1.96 7.37 17.37
C ALA A 115 -0.75 7.05 16.48
N SER A 116 -0.71 7.58 15.26
CA SER A 116 0.45 7.49 14.35
C SER A 116 1.68 8.19 14.91
N ALA A 117 1.53 9.40 15.45
CA ALA A 117 2.63 10.15 16.05
C ALA A 117 3.21 9.45 17.29
N VAL A 118 2.36 8.83 18.11
CA VAL A 118 2.78 8.03 19.27
C VAL A 118 3.51 6.76 18.84
N ALA A 119 3.09 6.11 17.75
CA ALA A 119 3.77 4.94 17.20
C ALA A 119 5.20 5.30 16.74
N ALA A 120 5.36 6.42 16.03
CA ALA A 120 6.66 6.89 15.56
C ALA A 120 7.57 7.40 16.70
N GLY A 121 6.99 8.08 17.71
CA GLY A 121 7.74 8.73 18.78
C GLY A 121 8.35 7.78 19.84
N GLY A 122 7.88 6.53 19.93
CA GLY A 122 8.41 5.53 20.86
C GLY A 122 9.81 5.02 20.50
N ALA A 123 10.24 5.25 19.25
CA ALA A 123 11.44 4.65 18.69
C ALA A 123 12.70 5.53 18.79
N ALA A 124 12.55 6.77 19.24
CA ALA A 124 13.62 7.78 19.17
C ALA A 124 14.80 7.57 20.15
N ALA A 125 14.72 6.61 21.07
CA ALA A 125 15.80 6.33 22.03
C ALA A 125 16.81 5.29 21.52
N ASP A 126 16.46 4.50 20.51
CA ASP A 126 17.33 3.51 19.90
C ASP A 126 17.15 3.55 18.36
N PRO A 127 18.16 4.02 17.60
CA PRO A 127 18.11 4.05 16.14
C PRO A 127 17.87 2.68 15.49
N ALA A 128 18.25 1.58 16.16
CA ALA A 128 17.92 0.23 15.70
C ALA A 128 16.42 -0.06 15.90
N ALA A 129 15.84 0.33 17.04
CA ALA A 129 14.41 0.22 17.30
C ALA A 129 13.55 1.18 16.44
N ALA A 130 14.13 2.29 15.95
CA ALA A 130 13.47 3.20 15.00
C ALA A 130 13.15 2.57 13.65
N ARG A 131 13.95 1.59 13.21
CA ARG A 131 13.64 0.78 12.02
C ARG A 131 12.58 -0.28 12.30
N ASP A 132 12.46 -0.74 13.54
CA ASP A 132 11.44 -1.71 13.99
C ASP A 132 10.11 -1.08 14.41
N ALA A 133 10.05 0.26 14.57
CA ALA A 133 8.81 0.99 14.85
C ALA A 133 7.90 1.17 13.62
N VAL A 134 8.16 0.40 12.57
CA VAL A 134 7.20 0.07 11.52
C VAL A 134 5.86 -0.27 12.16
N ALA A 135 4.80 0.40 11.73
CA ALA A 135 3.45 0.10 12.19
C ALA A 135 3.22 -1.41 12.00
N SER A 136 2.75 -2.10 13.04
CA SER A 136 2.59 -3.56 12.96
C SER A 136 1.89 -3.96 11.65
N PRO A 137 2.25 -5.07 11.01
CA PRO A 137 1.70 -5.43 9.69
C PRO A 137 0.16 -5.38 9.64
N ALA A 138 -0.50 -5.70 10.75
CA ALA A 138 -1.95 -5.57 10.92
C ALA A 138 -2.46 -4.12 10.87
N ARG A 139 -1.77 -3.16 11.52
CA ARG A 139 -2.13 -1.73 11.48
C ARG A 139 -1.90 -1.13 10.10
N LEU A 140 -0.76 -1.43 9.48
CA LEU A 140 -0.50 -0.96 8.12
C LEU A 140 -1.53 -1.51 7.13
N ARG A 141 -1.90 -2.80 7.26
CA ARG A 141 -3.00 -3.39 6.48
C ARG A 141 -4.34 -2.70 6.75
N ALA A 142 -4.67 -2.39 8.00
CA ALA A 142 -5.91 -1.68 8.34
C ALA A 142 -5.94 -0.26 7.76
N ALA A 143 -4.84 0.49 7.83
CA ALA A 143 -4.70 1.82 7.24
C ALA A 143 -4.87 1.77 5.71
N ARG A 144 -4.20 0.82 5.06
CA ARG A 144 -4.35 0.54 3.62
C ARG A 144 -5.79 0.20 3.23
N ARG A 145 -6.47 -0.64 4.01
CA ARG A 145 -7.91 -0.92 3.83
C ARG A 145 -8.77 0.33 4.01
N GLY A 146 -8.46 1.19 4.97
CA GLY A 146 -9.12 2.48 5.12
C GLY A 146 -8.95 3.38 3.89
N ALA A 147 -7.77 3.42 3.29
CA ALA A 147 -7.53 4.14 2.04
C ALA A 147 -8.30 3.53 0.86
N TYR A 148 -8.39 2.19 0.80
CA TYR A 148 -9.25 1.48 -0.15
C TYR A 148 -10.72 1.89 0.01
N ASP A 149 -11.27 1.86 1.22
CA ASP A 149 -12.67 2.20 1.50
C ASP A 149 -12.96 3.69 1.17
N ALA A 150 -12.03 4.58 1.49
CA ALA A 150 -12.12 6.00 1.14
C ALA A 150 -12.15 6.22 -0.38
N LEU A 151 -11.26 5.55 -1.11
CA LEU A 151 -11.21 5.68 -2.56
C LEU A 151 -12.43 5.03 -3.24
N LEU A 152 -12.91 3.92 -2.69
CA LEU A 152 -14.13 3.27 -3.13
C LEU A 152 -15.32 4.23 -3.05
N PHE A 153 -15.46 4.92 -1.91
CA PHE A 153 -16.49 5.93 -1.71
C PHE A 153 -16.29 7.15 -2.63
N ALA A 154 -15.05 7.59 -2.86
CA ALA A 154 -14.76 8.77 -3.67
C ALA A 154 -14.93 8.54 -5.18
N GLN A 155 -14.50 7.38 -5.70
CA GLN A 155 -14.55 7.07 -7.13
C GLN A 155 -15.82 6.34 -7.55
N GLY A 156 -16.42 5.53 -6.67
CA GLY A 156 -17.55 4.68 -7.01
C GLY A 156 -17.19 3.52 -7.93
N ILE A 157 -15.90 3.17 -8.01
CA ILE A 157 -15.36 2.07 -8.82
C ILE A 157 -14.37 1.30 -7.94
N SER A 158 -14.42 -0.03 -8.00
CA SER A 158 -13.44 -0.95 -7.40
C SER A 158 -12.96 -1.98 -8.38
N CYS A 159 -11.86 -2.62 -8.07
CA CYS A 159 -11.47 -3.89 -8.67
C CYS A 159 -11.05 -4.89 -7.60
N GLU A 160 -11.25 -6.16 -7.90
CA GLU A 160 -10.89 -7.26 -7.02
C GLU A 160 -9.38 -7.46 -7.06
N THR A 161 -8.81 -7.59 -8.25
CA THR A 161 -7.36 -7.67 -8.42
C THR A 161 -6.84 -6.77 -9.52
N THR A 162 -5.58 -6.39 -9.39
CA THR A 162 -4.78 -5.84 -10.49
C THR A 162 -3.47 -6.60 -10.56
N SER A 163 -2.92 -6.73 -11.77
CA SER A 163 -1.57 -7.25 -11.93
C SER A 163 -0.76 -6.46 -12.93
N CYS A 164 0.55 -6.48 -12.71
CA CYS A 164 1.52 -6.06 -13.71
C CYS A 164 2.67 -7.06 -13.72
N ILE A 165 2.82 -7.75 -14.84
CA ILE A 165 3.88 -8.71 -15.10
C ILE A 165 4.85 -8.04 -16.06
N THR A 166 6.13 -8.03 -15.71
CA THR A 166 7.22 -7.57 -16.58
C THR A 166 8.09 -8.76 -16.92
N ILE A 167 8.34 -8.98 -18.20
CA ILE A 167 9.21 -10.04 -18.69
C ILE A 167 10.36 -9.36 -19.44
N LEU A 168 11.59 -9.56 -18.98
CA LEU A 168 12.79 -9.01 -19.59
C LEU A 168 13.59 -10.14 -20.23
N GLY A 169 13.66 -10.11 -21.56
CA GLY A 169 14.35 -11.11 -22.37
C GLY A 169 15.34 -10.47 -23.34
N PRO A 170 16.16 -11.29 -24.02
CA PRO A 170 17.03 -10.82 -25.09
C PRO A 170 16.22 -10.12 -26.19
N GLY A 171 16.69 -8.96 -26.63
CA GLY A 171 16.11 -8.21 -27.74
C GLY A 171 16.50 -8.76 -29.11
N ARG A 172 15.98 -8.12 -30.16
CA ARG A 172 16.31 -8.47 -31.54
C ARG A 172 17.69 -7.95 -31.92
N THR A 173 18.07 -6.80 -31.40
CA THR A 173 19.39 -6.21 -31.58
C THR A 173 20.37 -6.84 -30.57
N PRO A 174 21.52 -7.39 -31.02
CA PRO A 174 22.51 -7.95 -30.11
C PRO A 174 22.94 -6.96 -29.02
N GLY A 175 22.83 -7.38 -27.76
CA GLY A 175 23.14 -6.53 -26.60
C GLY A 175 22.00 -5.65 -26.10
N MET A 176 20.82 -5.71 -26.71
CA MET A 176 19.61 -5.03 -26.24
C MET A 176 18.64 -6.01 -25.56
N LEU A 177 17.70 -5.46 -24.81
CA LEU A 177 16.62 -6.17 -24.11
C LEU A 177 15.27 -5.88 -24.76
N ASP A 178 14.42 -6.90 -24.87
CA ASP A 178 12.99 -6.67 -25.05
C ASP A 178 12.31 -6.66 -23.67
N GLN A 179 11.31 -5.77 -23.53
CA GLN A 179 10.47 -5.72 -22.34
C GLN A 179 9.02 -5.98 -22.73
N ALA A 180 8.51 -7.15 -22.36
CA ALA A 180 7.09 -7.42 -22.41
C ALA A 180 6.42 -6.99 -21.10
N MET A 181 5.29 -6.30 -21.19
CA MET A 181 4.45 -5.94 -20.07
C MET A 181 3.06 -6.52 -20.27
N VAL A 182 2.59 -7.31 -19.30
CA VAL A 182 1.24 -7.85 -19.26
C VAL A 182 0.53 -7.27 -18.05
N MET A 183 -0.62 -6.65 -18.27
CA MET A 183 -1.37 -5.97 -17.22
C MET A 183 -2.80 -6.45 -17.24
N ALA A 184 -3.34 -6.68 -16.04
CA ALA A 184 -4.72 -7.12 -15.91
C ALA A 184 -5.43 -6.42 -14.75
N THR A 185 -6.73 -6.27 -14.89
CA THR A 185 -7.66 -5.85 -13.84
C THR A 185 -8.80 -6.85 -13.84
N THR A 186 -9.06 -7.49 -12.70
CA THR A 186 -10.20 -8.41 -12.55
C THR A 186 -11.23 -7.86 -11.59
N GLY A 187 -12.48 -8.23 -11.82
CA GLY A 187 -13.62 -7.81 -11.00
C GLY A 187 -13.76 -6.31 -10.93
N LEU A 188 -13.45 -5.57 -12.00
CA LEU A 188 -13.70 -4.14 -12.07
C LEU A 188 -15.22 -3.92 -11.98
N ARG A 189 -15.68 -3.21 -10.96
CA ARG A 189 -17.10 -2.97 -10.70
C ARG A 189 -17.37 -1.49 -10.56
N ARG A 190 -18.50 -1.08 -11.11
CA ARG A 190 -19.08 0.23 -10.86
C ARG A 190 -20.12 0.10 -9.74
N LEU A 191 -19.93 0.85 -8.65
CA LEU A 191 -20.84 0.84 -7.50
C LEU A 191 -21.86 1.98 -7.53
N ARG A 192 -21.66 2.98 -8.40
CA ARG A 192 -22.62 4.05 -8.66
C ARG A 192 -22.42 4.64 -10.04
N ARG A 193 -23.44 5.34 -10.54
CA ARG A 193 -23.31 6.16 -11.75
C ARG A 193 -22.20 7.20 -11.56
N GLY A 194 -21.42 7.44 -12.61
CA GLY A 194 -20.28 8.35 -12.53
C GLY A 194 -19.74 8.70 -13.91
N SER A 195 -18.61 9.40 -13.92
CA SER A 195 -17.95 9.84 -15.14
C SER A 195 -17.27 8.68 -15.89
N PRO A 196 -16.94 8.87 -17.18
CA PRO A 196 -16.03 7.99 -17.90
C PRO A 196 -14.70 7.80 -17.17
N TYR A 197 -14.07 6.65 -17.33
CA TYR A 197 -12.87 6.27 -16.59
C TYR A 197 -11.84 5.59 -17.48
N ALA A 198 -10.60 6.09 -17.48
CA ALA A 198 -9.50 5.48 -18.22
C ALA A 198 -9.01 4.21 -17.52
N VAL A 199 -9.13 3.06 -18.18
CA VAL A 199 -8.65 1.77 -17.65
C VAL A 199 -7.18 1.54 -17.94
N LEU A 200 -6.69 2.10 -19.05
CA LEU A 200 -5.33 2.03 -19.54
C LEU A 200 -4.97 3.36 -20.19
N SER A 201 -3.76 3.86 -19.94
CA SER A 201 -3.17 4.97 -20.68
C SER A 201 -1.75 4.62 -21.08
N LEU A 202 -1.46 4.66 -22.37
CA LEU A 202 -0.12 4.49 -22.92
C LEU A 202 0.39 5.83 -23.44
N GLN A 203 1.64 6.14 -23.11
CA GLN A 203 2.35 7.23 -23.76
C GLN A 203 2.85 6.75 -25.12
N GLY A 204 2.57 7.52 -26.16
CA GLY A 204 3.12 7.36 -27.51
C GLY A 204 4.59 7.75 -27.58
N ASN A 205 5.13 7.78 -28.80
CA ASN A 205 6.53 8.05 -29.06
C ASN A 205 7.00 9.39 -28.43
N PRO A 206 8.15 9.45 -27.71
CA PRO A 206 8.66 10.70 -27.14
C PRO A 206 8.86 11.84 -28.14
N GLY A 207 9.19 11.53 -29.41
CA GLY A 207 9.43 12.49 -30.48
C GLY A 207 8.22 12.79 -31.37
N SER A 208 7.05 12.18 -31.11
CA SER A 208 5.89 12.27 -31.99
C SER A 208 4.57 12.17 -31.22
N ASN A 209 3.54 12.92 -31.64
CA ASN A 209 2.18 12.76 -31.11
C ASN A 209 1.45 11.53 -31.68
N HIS A 210 2.05 10.85 -32.66
CA HIS A 210 1.52 9.67 -33.35
C HIS A 210 2.39 8.44 -33.10
N GLY A 211 1.75 7.27 -33.11
CA GLY A 211 2.42 5.99 -33.04
C GLY A 211 2.91 5.61 -31.64
N PHE A 212 3.05 4.31 -31.44
CA PHE A 212 3.83 3.74 -30.35
C PHE A 212 5.11 3.11 -30.91
N THR A 213 6.18 3.14 -30.11
CA THR A 213 7.38 2.30 -30.34
C THR A 213 7.16 0.85 -29.87
N ARG A 214 5.90 0.47 -29.66
CA ARG A 214 5.48 -0.79 -29.03
C ARG A 214 4.75 -1.67 -30.02
N THR A 215 4.85 -2.96 -29.80
CA THR A 215 4.02 -3.99 -30.46
C THR A 215 3.13 -4.69 -29.43
N ALA A 216 2.06 -5.34 -29.88
CA ALA A 216 1.35 -6.33 -29.08
C ALA A 216 2.27 -7.53 -28.83
N LEU A 217 1.90 -8.42 -27.91
CA LEU A 217 2.69 -9.62 -27.61
C LEU A 217 2.93 -10.49 -28.85
N GLY A 218 1.94 -10.59 -29.74
CA GLY A 218 2.06 -11.31 -31.02
C GLY A 218 2.83 -10.55 -32.12
N GLY A 219 3.51 -9.44 -31.79
CA GLY A 219 4.34 -8.68 -32.72
C GLY A 219 3.60 -7.67 -33.62
N MET A 220 2.27 -7.60 -33.55
CA MET A 220 1.51 -6.59 -34.31
C MET A 220 1.83 -5.17 -33.81
N PRO A 221 2.13 -4.20 -34.68
CA PRO A 221 2.37 -2.82 -34.26
C PRO A 221 1.08 -2.21 -33.69
N LEU A 222 1.18 -1.46 -32.58
CA LEU A 222 0.02 -0.79 -31.99
C LEU A 222 -0.51 0.36 -32.87
N LEU A 223 0.35 0.96 -33.69
CA LEU A 223 0.06 2.16 -34.47
C LEU A 223 -0.58 3.25 -33.59
N ASP A 224 -1.85 3.59 -33.81
CA ASP A 224 -2.59 4.56 -32.98
C ASP A 224 -3.76 3.92 -32.22
N ASP A 225 -3.82 2.59 -32.11
CA ASP A 225 -4.90 1.89 -31.43
C ASP A 225 -4.35 0.85 -30.41
N PRO A 226 -4.31 1.18 -29.11
CA PRO A 226 -3.87 0.25 -28.08
C PRO A 226 -4.84 -0.92 -27.84
N SER A 227 -6.04 -0.93 -28.43
CA SER A 227 -6.98 -2.05 -28.31
C SER A 227 -6.43 -3.34 -28.95
N VAL A 228 -5.53 -3.23 -29.93
CA VAL A 228 -4.88 -4.40 -30.55
C VAL A 228 -3.98 -5.18 -29.59
N ALA A 229 -3.66 -4.59 -28.44
CA ALA A 229 -2.87 -5.21 -27.39
C ALA A 229 -3.73 -5.94 -26.34
N LEU A 230 -5.07 -5.88 -26.43
CA LEU A 230 -5.96 -6.64 -25.54
C LEU A 230 -5.70 -8.15 -25.69
N LEU A 231 -5.93 -8.90 -24.60
CA LEU A 231 -5.92 -10.37 -24.58
C LEU A 231 -7.36 -10.86 -24.42
N PRO A 232 -8.11 -11.07 -25.52
CA PRO A 232 -9.55 -11.26 -25.48
C PRO A 232 -10.01 -12.43 -24.61
N GLU A 233 -9.21 -13.50 -24.54
CA GLU A 233 -9.48 -14.70 -23.73
C GLU A 233 -9.49 -14.43 -22.21
N PHE A 234 -8.95 -13.29 -21.77
CA PHE A 234 -8.94 -12.83 -20.38
C PHE A 234 -9.76 -11.54 -20.17
N CYS A 235 -10.54 -11.13 -21.18
CA CYS A 235 -11.40 -9.96 -21.10
C CYS A 235 -12.87 -10.39 -21.03
N SER A 236 -13.68 -9.65 -20.26
CA SER A 236 -15.14 -9.82 -20.34
C SER A 236 -15.68 -9.23 -21.66
N PRO A 237 -16.88 -9.65 -22.13
CA PRO A 237 -17.48 -9.10 -23.35
C PRO A 237 -17.59 -7.57 -23.37
N SER A 238 -17.86 -6.95 -22.22
CA SER A 238 -17.94 -5.49 -22.04
C SER A 238 -16.61 -4.76 -22.28
N ALA A 239 -15.47 -5.44 -22.32
CA ALA A 239 -14.20 -4.85 -22.73
C ALA A 239 -14.20 -4.41 -24.21
N SER A 240 -15.08 -4.98 -25.04
CA SER A 240 -15.26 -4.54 -26.43
C SER A 240 -15.90 -3.15 -26.56
N GLU A 241 -16.49 -2.63 -25.48
CA GLU A 241 -17.11 -1.30 -25.42
C GLU A 241 -16.10 -0.20 -25.05
N LEU A 242 -14.81 -0.53 -24.92
CA LEU A 242 -13.77 0.46 -24.63
C LEU A 242 -13.60 1.45 -25.78
N ARG A 243 -13.71 2.73 -25.46
CA ARG A 243 -13.44 3.82 -26.39
C ARG A 243 -11.97 4.21 -26.32
N LEU A 244 -11.35 4.40 -27.48
CA LEU A 244 -10.05 5.06 -27.56
C LEU A 244 -10.21 6.57 -27.42
N GLU A 245 -9.47 7.16 -26.49
CA GLU A 245 -9.34 8.61 -26.33
C GLU A 245 -7.90 9.05 -26.51
N ARG A 246 -7.68 10.09 -27.33
CA ARG A 246 -6.35 10.63 -27.62
C ARG A 246 -6.21 12.03 -27.04
N ARG A 247 -5.17 12.24 -26.24
CA ARG A 247 -4.82 13.54 -25.63
C ARG A 247 -3.33 13.80 -25.78
N GLY A 248 -2.96 14.48 -26.88
CA GLY A 248 -1.56 14.68 -27.26
C GLY A 248 -0.87 13.33 -27.44
N LYS A 249 0.27 13.13 -26.76
CA LYS A 249 1.00 11.87 -26.76
C LYS A 249 0.34 10.74 -25.95
N PHE A 250 -0.75 10.98 -25.21
CA PHE A 250 -1.41 9.95 -24.42
C PHE A 250 -2.59 9.33 -25.16
N HIS A 251 -2.61 8.01 -25.20
CA HIS A 251 -3.65 7.21 -25.81
C HIS A 251 -4.27 6.34 -24.71
N SER A 252 -5.55 6.55 -24.44
CA SER A 252 -6.25 5.92 -23.32
C SER A 252 -7.39 5.05 -23.81
N LEU A 253 -7.52 3.85 -23.24
CA LEU A 253 -8.76 3.08 -23.33
C LEU A 253 -9.68 3.54 -22.18
N VAL A 254 -10.87 4.00 -22.53
CA VAL A 254 -11.81 4.66 -21.63
C VAL A 254 -13.12 3.87 -21.60
N LEU A 255 -13.58 3.59 -20.39
CA LEU A 255 -14.93 3.13 -20.13
C LEU A 255 -15.88 4.33 -20.10
N ASP A 256 -17.01 4.22 -20.78
CA ASP A 256 -18.07 5.21 -20.65
C ASP A 256 -18.77 5.09 -19.28
N ALA A 257 -19.60 6.09 -18.97
CA ALA A 257 -20.28 6.24 -17.68
C ALA A 257 -21.17 5.04 -17.28
N THR A 258 -21.57 4.23 -18.26
CA THR A 258 -22.47 3.08 -18.11
C THR A 258 -21.74 1.74 -18.17
N VAL A 259 -20.44 1.72 -18.39
CA VAL A 259 -19.63 0.50 -18.54
C VAL A 259 -18.61 0.41 -17.38
N PRO A 260 -18.45 -0.76 -16.73
CA PRO A 260 -19.39 -1.89 -16.77
C PRO A 260 -20.76 -1.48 -16.20
N PRO A 261 -21.82 -2.26 -16.46
CA PRO A 261 -23.09 -2.09 -15.78
C PRO A 261 -22.93 -2.05 -14.25
N LEU A 262 -23.88 -1.42 -13.56
CA LEU A 262 -23.81 -1.29 -12.11
C LEU A 262 -23.74 -2.68 -11.46
N GLU A 263 -22.78 -2.82 -10.56
CA GLU A 263 -22.51 -4.04 -9.79
C GLU A 263 -22.07 -5.26 -10.62
N GLU A 264 -22.00 -5.17 -11.94
CA GLU A 264 -21.48 -6.23 -12.79
C GLU A 264 -19.94 -6.16 -12.89
N PRO A 265 -19.22 -7.27 -12.68
CA PRO A 265 -17.77 -7.29 -12.81
C PRO A 265 -17.37 -7.28 -14.29
N MET A 266 -16.25 -6.62 -14.58
CA MET A 266 -15.55 -6.70 -15.85
C MET A 266 -14.08 -7.02 -15.61
N ASP A 267 -13.56 -7.94 -16.41
CA ASP A 267 -12.16 -8.28 -16.48
C ASP A 267 -11.54 -7.67 -17.73
N LEU A 268 -10.31 -7.21 -17.61
CA LEU A 268 -9.54 -6.60 -18.69
C LEU A 268 -8.09 -7.05 -18.59
N ALA A 269 -7.53 -7.53 -19.70
CA ALA A 269 -6.12 -7.85 -19.80
C ALA A 269 -5.54 -7.34 -21.12
N TYR A 270 -4.29 -6.89 -21.10
CA TYR A 270 -3.57 -6.47 -22.29
C TYR A 270 -2.07 -6.72 -22.15
N GLY A 271 -1.39 -6.82 -23.28
CA GLY A 271 0.03 -7.11 -23.33
C GLY A 271 0.75 -6.34 -24.44
N VAL A 272 1.83 -5.66 -24.08
CA VAL A 272 2.66 -4.89 -25.01
C VAL A 272 4.13 -5.26 -24.89
N VAL A 273 4.91 -5.05 -25.94
CA VAL A 273 6.35 -5.23 -25.98
C VAL A 273 7.00 -3.91 -26.36
N ASN A 274 7.95 -3.47 -25.54
CA ASN A 274 8.95 -2.48 -25.93
C ASN A 274 10.13 -3.26 -26.53
N VAL A 275 10.30 -3.15 -27.84
CA VAL A 275 11.39 -3.83 -28.57
C VAL A 275 12.68 -3.05 -28.40
N ASP A 276 13.79 -3.74 -28.15
CA ASP A 276 15.12 -3.17 -27.92
C ASP A 276 15.08 -2.00 -26.91
N PHE A 277 14.34 -2.22 -25.82
CA PHE A 277 13.98 -1.26 -24.77
C PHE A 277 15.19 -0.65 -24.05
N ASP A 278 16.18 -1.47 -23.72
CA ASP A 278 17.33 -1.05 -22.90
C ASP A 278 18.55 -1.95 -23.20
N ALA A 279 19.74 -1.55 -22.73
CA ALA A 279 20.94 -2.37 -22.84
C ALA A 279 20.83 -3.61 -21.93
N ALA A 280 21.29 -4.76 -22.44
CA ALA A 280 21.33 -6.01 -21.69
C ALA A 280 22.44 -6.06 -20.63
N ARG A 281 23.37 -5.10 -20.68
CA ARG A 281 24.53 -4.97 -19.80
C ARG A 281 24.68 -3.52 -19.35
N ALA A 282 25.31 -3.34 -18.20
CA ALA A 282 25.68 -2.04 -17.69
C ALA A 282 26.65 -1.36 -18.67
N THR A 283 26.47 -0.06 -18.81
CA THR A 283 27.28 0.83 -19.62
C THR A 283 27.69 2.03 -18.77
N GLU A 284 28.55 2.90 -19.31
CA GLU A 284 28.87 4.16 -18.65
C GLU A 284 27.66 5.11 -18.52
N ALA A 285 26.64 4.92 -19.35
CA ALA A 285 25.44 5.77 -19.40
C ALA A 285 24.22 5.15 -18.69
N SER A 286 24.19 3.83 -18.49
CA SER A 286 23.10 3.12 -17.85
C SER A 286 23.61 1.91 -17.06
N ARG A 287 23.33 1.86 -15.76
CA ARG A 287 23.65 0.77 -14.83
C ARG A 287 22.40 0.14 -14.22
N TRP A 288 21.25 0.78 -14.40
CA TRP A 288 19.97 0.40 -13.84
C TRP A 288 18.90 0.52 -14.91
N THR A 289 17.99 -0.44 -14.88
CA THR A 289 16.72 -0.33 -15.59
C THR A 289 15.58 -0.34 -14.60
N MET A 290 14.48 0.32 -14.95
CA MET A 290 13.35 0.50 -14.04
C MET A 290 12.03 0.45 -14.79
N THR A 291 11.06 -0.23 -14.16
CA THR A 291 9.65 -0.15 -14.57
C THR A 291 8.81 0.47 -13.48
N GLN A 292 7.83 1.27 -13.87
CA GLN A 292 6.95 1.98 -12.95
C GLN A 292 5.51 1.50 -13.09
N TYR A 293 4.76 1.57 -12.00
CA TYR A 293 3.33 1.36 -11.97
C TYR A 293 2.68 2.21 -10.88
N THR A 294 1.38 2.43 -11.01
CA THR A 294 0.60 3.12 -9.99
C THR A 294 -0.80 2.52 -9.99
N VAL A 295 -1.25 2.10 -8.82
CA VAL A 295 -2.65 1.68 -8.63
C VAL A 295 -3.46 2.94 -8.33
N SER A 296 -4.30 3.35 -9.29
CA SER A 296 -5.07 4.60 -9.22
C SER A 296 -6.54 4.40 -8.83
N ARG A 297 -6.92 3.18 -8.44
CA ARG A 297 -8.28 2.77 -8.10
C ARG A 297 -8.32 1.91 -6.85
N ALA A 298 -9.49 1.84 -6.22
CA ALA A 298 -9.71 0.96 -5.08
C ALA A 298 -9.50 -0.50 -5.54
N CYS A 299 -8.42 -1.11 -5.07
CA CYS A 299 -7.99 -2.46 -5.44
C CYS A 299 -7.81 -3.30 -4.18
N ARG A 300 -8.38 -4.51 -4.15
CA ARG A 300 -8.22 -5.41 -2.99
C ARG A 300 -6.87 -6.11 -2.99
N LEU A 301 -6.38 -6.56 -4.15
CA LEU A 301 -5.12 -7.28 -4.28
C LEU A 301 -4.34 -6.84 -5.53
N HIS A 302 -3.10 -6.42 -5.35
CA HIS A 302 -2.17 -6.15 -6.43
C HIS A 302 -1.07 -7.21 -6.48
N VAL A 303 -0.84 -7.79 -7.66
CA VAL A 303 0.24 -8.74 -7.91
C VAL A 303 1.22 -8.14 -8.92
N ARG A 304 2.48 -8.00 -8.50
CA ARG A 304 3.57 -7.60 -9.38
C ARG A 304 4.46 -8.81 -9.61
N GLU A 305 4.71 -9.13 -10.88
CA GLU A 305 5.69 -10.15 -11.25
C GLU A 305 6.78 -9.57 -12.13
N VAL A 306 7.99 -10.09 -11.94
CA VAL A 306 9.16 -9.79 -12.76
C VAL A 306 9.76 -11.12 -13.16
N LEU A 307 9.91 -11.35 -14.46
CA LEU A 307 10.54 -12.53 -15.02
C LEU A 307 11.80 -12.08 -15.76
N LEU A 308 12.94 -12.60 -15.32
CA LEU A 308 14.26 -12.21 -15.82
C LEU A 308 14.88 -13.37 -16.57
N HIS A 309 15.27 -13.18 -17.82
CA HIS A 309 15.98 -14.21 -18.58
C HIS A 309 17.27 -14.61 -17.87
N ARG A 310 17.44 -15.91 -17.60
CA ARG A 310 18.46 -16.43 -16.68
C ARG A 310 19.88 -16.14 -17.14
N ASP A 311 20.17 -16.29 -18.43
CA ASP A 311 21.52 -16.06 -18.97
C ASP A 311 21.89 -14.57 -19.04
N THR A 312 20.86 -13.71 -19.07
CA THR A 312 21.06 -12.27 -19.13
C THR A 312 21.23 -11.71 -17.73
N PHE A 313 20.38 -12.13 -16.78
CA PHE A 313 20.28 -11.54 -15.44
C PHE A 313 20.75 -12.50 -14.33
N THR A 314 21.80 -13.28 -14.58
CA THR A 314 22.33 -14.25 -13.61
C THR A 314 22.64 -13.59 -12.27
N GLY A 315 21.94 -14.02 -11.21
CA GLY A 315 22.14 -13.51 -9.85
C GLY A 315 21.55 -12.13 -9.57
N CYS A 316 20.83 -11.53 -10.53
CA CYS A 316 20.11 -10.29 -10.30
C CYS A 316 18.81 -10.55 -9.52
N SER A 317 18.41 -9.58 -8.69
CA SER A 317 17.13 -9.59 -7.97
C SER A 317 16.46 -8.21 -8.09
N PRO A 318 15.15 -8.14 -8.39
CA PRO A 318 14.44 -6.88 -8.47
C PRO A 318 14.27 -6.23 -7.09
N GLU A 319 14.44 -4.91 -7.05
CA GLU A 319 14.15 -4.10 -5.88
C GLU A 319 12.85 -3.32 -6.08
N ALA A 320 11.91 -3.45 -5.13
CA ALA A 320 10.67 -2.69 -5.14
C ALA A 320 10.82 -1.42 -4.28
N VAL A 321 10.59 -0.26 -4.88
CA VAL A 321 10.60 1.04 -4.22
C VAL A 321 9.23 1.70 -4.36
N PHE A 322 8.72 2.26 -3.28
CA PHE A 322 7.39 2.88 -3.24
C PHE A 322 7.50 4.31 -2.76
N THR A 323 7.10 5.25 -3.60
CA THR A 323 7.21 6.69 -3.31
C THR A 323 5.88 7.41 -3.46
N ALA A 324 5.56 8.29 -2.52
CA ALA A 324 4.44 9.24 -2.63
C ALA A 324 4.83 10.52 -3.40
N GLU A 325 6.14 10.74 -3.60
CA GLU A 325 6.65 11.89 -4.35
C GLU A 325 6.85 11.56 -5.83
N THR A 326 6.61 12.55 -6.69
CA THR A 326 6.80 12.45 -8.14
C THR A 326 8.08 13.11 -8.62
N VAL A 327 8.92 13.60 -7.71
CA VAL A 327 10.18 14.27 -8.08
C VAL A 327 11.09 13.23 -8.76
N PRO A 328 11.54 13.47 -10.00
CA PRO A 328 12.47 12.57 -10.66
C PRO A 328 13.82 12.55 -9.94
N ALA A 329 14.44 11.38 -9.83
CA ALA A 329 15.83 11.28 -9.45
C ALA A 329 16.72 11.92 -10.54
N VAL A 330 17.88 12.42 -10.14
CA VAL A 330 18.91 12.87 -11.10
C VAL A 330 19.60 11.64 -11.67
N SER A 331 19.60 11.49 -12.99
CA SER A 331 20.24 10.35 -13.69
C SER A 331 19.87 8.97 -13.11
N PRO A 332 18.57 8.62 -13.06
CA PRO A 332 18.09 7.38 -12.46
C PRO A 332 18.76 6.13 -13.06
N ASP A 333 19.03 6.15 -14.36
CA ASP A 333 19.64 5.03 -15.08
C ASP A 333 21.07 4.74 -14.58
N LEU A 334 21.76 5.74 -14.00
CA LEU A 334 23.11 5.58 -13.44
C LEU A 334 23.11 5.32 -11.94
N LEU A 335 22.33 6.10 -11.19
CA LEU A 335 22.36 6.09 -9.73
C LEU A 335 21.42 5.04 -9.11
N GLY A 336 20.45 4.56 -9.88
CA GLY A 336 19.43 3.63 -9.42
C GLY A 336 18.38 4.29 -8.50
N PRO A 337 17.75 3.52 -7.61
CA PRO A 337 16.70 4.04 -6.73
C PRO A 337 17.24 5.09 -5.76
N ASP A 338 16.42 6.10 -5.45
CA ASP A 338 16.76 7.13 -4.47
C ASP A 338 16.99 6.51 -3.09
N ARG A 339 18.22 6.60 -2.59
CA ARG A 339 18.61 6.05 -1.28
C ARG A 339 18.39 7.03 -0.12
N SER A 340 17.92 8.25 -0.39
CA SER A 340 17.69 9.28 0.64
C SER A 340 16.53 8.93 1.59
N GLY A 341 15.65 8.02 1.20
CA GLY A 341 14.42 7.72 1.95
C GLY A 341 13.32 8.77 1.74
N ARG A 342 13.55 9.79 0.90
CA ARG A 342 12.58 10.85 0.65
C ARG A 342 11.31 10.31 -0.03
N GLY A 343 10.16 10.63 0.55
CA GLY A 343 8.87 10.22 0.02
C GLY A 343 8.59 8.72 0.07
N PHE A 344 9.44 7.91 0.72
CA PHE A 344 9.24 6.46 0.82
C PHE A 344 7.97 6.14 1.61
N VAL A 345 7.23 5.15 1.11
CA VAL A 345 6.02 4.67 1.75
C VAL A 345 6.11 3.16 1.94
N GLU A 346 5.84 2.70 3.15
CA GLU A 346 5.72 1.27 3.40
C GLU A 346 4.44 0.74 2.75
N HIS A 347 4.59 -0.04 1.70
CA HIS A 347 3.47 -0.43 0.84
C HIS A 347 3.22 -1.93 0.80
N GLY A 348 4.24 -2.75 1.04
CA GLY A 348 4.14 -4.22 1.01
C GLY A 348 5.49 -4.89 1.27
N THR A 349 5.49 -6.22 1.29
CA THR A 349 6.72 -7.02 1.31
C THR A 349 7.44 -6.88 -0.03
N GLY A 350 8.77 -6.90 -0.04
CA GLY A 350 9.55 -6.94 -1.27
C GLY A 350 9.27 -8.18 -2.12
N PHE A 351 10.00 -8.31 -3.23
CA PHE A 351 9.90 -9.48 -4.09
C PHE A 351 10.36 -10.76 -3.40
N VAL A 352 9.61 -11.83 -3.61
CA VAL A 352 9.94 -13.20 -3.22
C VAL A 352 10.37 -13.95 -4.48
N PRO A 353 11.53 -14.64 -4.48
CA PRO A 353 11.92 -15.50 -5.59
C PRO A 353 10.97 -16.70 -5.68
N MET A 354 10.48 -16.97 -6.89
CA MET A 354 9.57 -18.05 -7.23
C MET A 354 10.26 -19.16 -8.04
N GLY A 355 11.56 -19.04 -8.34
CA GLY A 355 12.31 -20.01 -9.14
C GLY A 355 12.06 -19.87 -10.65
N SER A 356 12.46 -20.92 -11.37
CA SER A 356 12.34 -21.02 -12.84
C SER A 356 10.87 -21.08 -13.29
N GLY A 357 10.51 -20.23 -14.24
CA GLY A 357 9.21 -20.24 -14.91
C GLY A 357 8.03 -20.22 -13.95
N PHE A 358 7.14 -21.21 -14.08
CA PHE A 358 5.92 -21.34 -13.26
C PHE A 358 5.90 -22.60 -12.39
N ALA A 359 7.09 -23.16 -12.10
CA ALA A 359 7.21 -24.36 -11.28
C ALA A 359 6.70 -24.13 -9.84
N MET A 360 7.01 -22.99 -9.23
CA MET A 360 6.48 -22.61 -7.92
C MET A 360 5.15 -21.88 -8.05
N ARG A 361 4.15 -22.38 -7.31
CA ARG A 361 2.83 -21.78 -7.17
C ARG A 361 2.77 -20.88 -5.95
N GLY A 362 2.03 -19.79 -6.04
CA GLY A 362 1.70 -18.98 -4.87
C GLY A 362 0.42 -19.46 -4.22
N LYS A 363 -0.23 -18.58 -3.45
CA LYS A 363 -1.57 -18.89 -2.94
C LYS A 363 -2.57 -18.84 -4.11
N ALA A 364 -3.67 -19.60 -4.01
CA ALA A 364 -4.70 -19.63 -5.05
C ALA A 364 -5.22 -18.25 -5.43
N ALA A 365 -5.42 -17.35 -4.46
CA ALA A 365 -5.88 -15.97 -4.71
C ALA A 365 -4.83 -15.08 -5.41
N GLU A 366 -3.57 -15.47 -5.43
CA GLU A 366 -2.43 -14.75 -6.04
C GLU A 366 -2.11 -15.30 -7.44
N ASP A 367 -2.49 -16.55 -7.72
CA ASP A 367 -2.15 -17.28 -8.95
C ASP A 367 -3.08 -17.02 -10.14
N PHE A 368 -4.05 -16.10 -10.02
CA PHE A 368 -4.90 -15.67 -11.14
C PHE A 368 -4.09 -15.11 -12.32
N VAL A 369 -2.86 -14.64 -12.06
CA VAL A 369 -1.95 -14.10 -13.09
C VAL A 369 -1.29 -15.16 -13.96
N VAL A 370 -1.16 -16.40 -13.47
CA VAL A 370 -0.34 -17.43 -14.13
C VAL A 370 -0.86 -17.79 -15.53
N PRO A 371 -2.16 -18.01 -15.76
CA PRO A 371 -2.66 -18.29 -17.11
C PRO A 371 -2.32 -17.19 -18.12
N MET A 372 -2.42 -15.92 -17.71
CA MET A 372 -2.07 -14.77 -18.55
C MET A 372 -0.57 -14.73 -18.85
N SER A 373 0.27 -14.98 -17.85
CA SER A 373 1.72 -15.03 -18.05
C SER A 373 2.11 -16.16 -19.01
N VAL A 374 1.56 -17.37 -18.85
CA VAL A 374 1.81 -18.50 -19.77
C VAL A 374 1.41 -18.14 -21.19
N ARG A 375 0.22 -17.56 -21.38
CA ARG A 375 -0.23 -17.10 -22.69
C ARG A 375 0.69 -16.04 -23.29
N ALA A 376 1.25 -15.16 -22.46
CA ALA A 376 2.21 -14.18 -22.93
C ALA A 376 3.50 -14.83 -23.46
N PHE A 377 4.03 -15.84 -22.76
CA PHE A 377 5.19 -16.61 -23.25
C PHE A 377 4.91 -17.30 -24.58
N GLU A 378 3.73 -17.91 -24.75
CA GLU A 378 3.32 -18.51 -26.01
C GLU A 378 3.31 -17.48 -27.15
N LEU A 379 2.74 -16.30 -26.92
CA LEU A 379 2.67 -15.23 -27.91
C LEU A 379 4.03 -14.63 -28.25
N LEU A 380 4.93 -14.56 -27.27
CA LEU A 380 6.32 -14.09 -27.45
C LEU A 380 7.22 -15.14 -28.12
N GLY A 381 6.81 -16.41 -28.14
CA GLY A 381 7.65 -17.52 -28.58
C GLY A 381 8.84 -17.79 -27.64
N TRP A 382 8.71 -17.42 -26.36
CA TRP A 382 9.74 -17.63 -25.35
C TRP A 382 9.41 -18.84 -24.48
N ASN A 383 10.43 -19.55 -24.01
CA ASN A 383 10.26 -20.63 -23.05
C ASN A 383 10.27 -20.05 -21.62
N PRO A 384 9.20 -20.20 -20.83
CA PRO A 384 9.15 -19.65 -19.47
C PRO A 384 10.21 -20.24 -18.53
N ASP A 385 10.70 -21.46 -18.78
CA ASP A 385 11.72 -22.09 -17.93
C ASP A 385 13.11 -21.44 -18.06
N ASP A 386 13.31 -20.61 -19.09
CA ASP A 386 14.53 -19.82 -19.29
C ASP A 386 14.53 -18.54 -18.42
N PHE A 387 13.50 -18.31 -17.61
CA PHE A 387 13.31 -17.10 -16.82
C PHE A 387 13.24 -17.40 -15.33
N GLU A 388 13.92 -16.59 -14.52
CA GLU A 388 13.76 -16.56 -13.07
C GLU A 388 12.61 -15.61 -12.72
N ARG A 389 11.65 -16.10 -11.93
CA ARG A 389 10.44 -15.36 -11.58
C ARG A 389 10.50 -14.82 -10.17
N PHE A 390 10.09 -13.57 -10.01
CA PHE A 390 9.96 -12.88 -8.74
C PHE A 390 8.54 -12.37 -8.59
N ARG A 391 7.96 -12.50 -7.39
CA ARG A 391 6.60 -12.05 -7.11
C ARG A 391 6.55 -11.15 -5.89
N MET A 392 5.78 -10.08 -6.02
CA MET A 392 5.36 -9.25 -4.91
C MET A 392 3.84 -9.18 -4.88
N VAL A 393 3.28 -9.31 -3.68
CA VAL A 393 1.83 -9.28 -3.45
C VAL A 393 1.51 -8.18 -2.44
N VAL A 394 0.60 -7.31 -2.80
CA VAL A 394 0.16 -6.20 -1.97
C VAL A 394 -1.35 -6.28 -1.80
N GLU A 395 -1.80 -6.51 -0.57
CA GLU A 395 -3.22 -6.39 -0.23
C GLU A 395 -3.56 -4.95 0.14
N TYR A 396 -4.63 -4.42 -0.47
CA TYR A 396 -5.04 -3.02 -0.41
C TYR A 396 -3.89 -2.05 -0.74
N PRO A 397 -3.31 -2.10 -1.97
CA PRO A 397 -2.28 -1.14 -2.35
C PRO A 397 -2.72 0.30 -2.09
N LEU A 398 -1.83 1.12 -1.52
CA LEU A 398 -2.11 2.55 -1.33
C LEU A 398 -2.31 3.22 -2.70
N PRO A 399 -3.42 3.93 -2.90
CA PRO A 399 -3.67 4.54 -4.18
C PRO A 399 -2.71 5.68 -4.46
N PHE A 400 -2.36 5.87 -5.73
CA PHE A 400 -1.48 6.95 -6.23
C PHE A 400 -0.06 6.94 -5.65
N VAL A 401 0.34 5.88 -4.94
CA VAL A 401 1.75 5.63 -4.63
C VAL A 401 2.42 5.05 -5.87
N ARG A 402 3.53 5.68 -6.27
CA ARG A 402 4.35 5.22 -7.39
C ARG A 402 5.15 4.01 -6.93
N GLY A 403 4.86 2.85 -7.52
CA GLY A 403 5.66 1.64 -7.37
C GLY A 403 6.70 1.57 -8.48
N GLU A 404 7.95 1.38 -8.11
CA GLU A 404 9.08 1.27 -9.02
C GLU A 404 9.74 -0.09 -8.78
N VAL A 405 10.07 -0.77 -9.86
CA VAL A 405 10.84 -2.01 -9.84
C VAL A 405 12.17 -1.71 -10.49
N TRP A 406 13.22 -1.71 -9.67
CA TRP A 406 14.58 -1.42 -10.06
C TRP A 406 15.36 -2.72 -10.27
N LEU A 407 16.15 -2.75 -11.33
CA LEU A 407 17.03 -3.85 -11.66
C LEU A 407 18.39 -3.30 -11.99
N ARG A 408 19.41 -3.80 -11.29
CA ARG A 408 20.79 -3.50 -11.65
C ARG A 408 21.15 -4.30 -12.90
N LEU A 409 21.64 -3.62 -13.92
CA LEU A 409 22.12 -4.28 -15.13
C LEU A 409 23.41 -5.06 -14.80
N PRO A 410 23.57 -6.28 -15.33
CA PRO A 410 24.81 -7.05 -15.20
C PRO A 410 25.98 -6.31 -15.84
N GLU A 411 27.18 -6.43 -15.27
CA GLU A 411 28.42 -5.90 -15.87
C GLU A 411 28.76 -6.57 -17.22
#